data_AF-A0A9E5ZFQ0-F1
#
_entry.id   AF-A0A9E5ZFQ0-F1
#
_cell.length_a   1.000
_cell.length_b   1.000
_cell.length_c   1.000
_cell.angle_alpha   90.00
_cell.angle_beta   90.00
_cell.angle_gamma   90.00
#
_symmetry.space_group_name_H-M   'P 1'
#
loop_
_entity.id
_entity.type
_entity.pdbx_description
1 polymer ?
#
loop_
_entity_poly.entity_id
_entity_poly.type
_entity_poly.pdbx_seq_one_letter_code
_entity_poly.pdbx_strand_id
1 'polypeptide(L)' 'MSFLAGLAHLGFHQADRVYKTEFRPYQELTIKSTFGVVQINHRLRIEERFFHSTEDNARKDDRFNFRFR' A
#
# COMPACT_ATOMS: atom_id res chain seq x y z
N MET A 1 -0.88 21.55 -4.60
CA MET A 1 -0.56 20.57 -3.54
C MET A 1 -1.84 19.86 -3.16
N SER A 2 -1.82 18.55 -2.96
CA SER A 2 -2.99 17.76 -2.57
C SER A 2 -2.63 16.75 -1.49
N PHE A 3 -3.51 16.59 -0.52
CA PHE A 3 -3.41 15.58 0.53
C PHE A 3 -4.54 14.56 0.36
N LEU A 4 -4.24 13.28 0.54
CA LEU A 4 -5.19 12.20 0.39
C LEU A 4 -4.93 11.13 1.45
N ALA A 5 -6.00 10.58 2.01
CA ALA A 5 -5.96 9.34 2.78
C ALA A 5 -6.69 8.25 2.00
N GLY A 6 -6.18 7.03 2.06
CA GLY A 6 -6.76 5.92 1.32
C GLY A 6 -6.48 4.57 1.96
N LEU A 7 -7.16 3.55 1.43
CA LEU A 7 -6.99 2.16 1.82
C LEU A 7 -6.91 1.32 0.54
N ALA A 8 -5.94 0.42 0.48
CA ALA A 8 -5.92 -0.62 -0.54
C ALA A 8 -6.08 -2.00 0.13
N HIS A 9 -6.84 -2.87 -0.52
CA HIS A 9 -6.98 -4.28 -0.13
C HIS A 9 -6.45 -5.15 -1.28
N LEU A 10 -5.67 -6.18 -0.96
CA LEU A 10 -5.10 -7.10 -1.95
C LEU A 10 -5.17 -8.55 -1.44
N GLY A 11 -5.68 -9.45 -2.27
CA GLY A 11 -5.60 -10.90 -2.06
C GLY A 11 -4.44 -11.51 -2.83
N PHE A 12 -3.74 -12.47 -2.22
CA PHE A 12 -2.71 -13.29 -2.86
C PHE A 12 -3.30 -14.68 -3.12
N HIS A 13 -3.21 -15.13 -4.36
CA HIS A 13 -3.87 -16.33 -4.84
C HIS A 13 -2.85 -17.42 -5.19
N GLN A 14 -3.16 -18.67 -4.83
CA GLN A 14 -2.45 -19.86 -5.24
C GLN A 14 -3.45 -21.00 -5.45
N ALA A 15 -3.39 -21.70 -6.60
CA ALA A 15 -4.30 -22.80 -6.95
C ALA A 15 -5.79 -22.47 -6.66
N ASP A 16 -6.23 -21.32 -7.16
CA ASP A 16 -7.60 -20.78 -7.04
C ASP A 16 -8.07 -20.45 -5.61
N ARG A 17 -7.17 -20.45 -4.63
CA ARG A 17 -7.47 -20.07 -3.24
C ARG A 17 -6.70 -18.81 -2.86
N VAL A 18 -7.36 -17.92 -2.12
CA VAL A 18 -6.68 -16.83 -1.42
C VAL A 18 -6.00 -17.43 -0.20
N TYR A 19 -4.67 -17.35 -0.14
CA TYR A 19 -3.89 -17.85 1.00
C TYR A 19 -3.39 -16.73 1.90
N LYS A 20 -3.45 -15.47 1.43
CA LYS A 20 -3.01 -14.30 2.16
C LYS A 20 -3.77 -13.07 1.71
N THR A 21 -4.09 -12.21 2.65
CA THR A 21 -4.68 -10.90 2.38
C THR A 21 -3.76 -9.81 2.89
N GLU A 22 -3.90 -8.63 2.30
CA GLU A 22 -3.17 -7.44 2.68
C GLU A 22 -4.10 -6.23 2.77
N PHE A 23 -4.01 -5.52 3.88
CA PHE A 23 -4.61 -4.20 4.06
C PHE A 23 -3.50 -3.15 4.09
N ARG A 24 -3.68 -2.08 3.31
CA ARG A 24 -2.70 -0.99 3.17
C ARG A 24 -3.34 0.37 3.32
N PRO A 25 -3.69 0.82 4.54
CA PRO A 25 -3.99 2.22 4.77
C PRO A 25 -2.78 3.10 4.46
N TYR A 26 -3.03 4.29 3.94
CA TYR A 26 -1.99 5.23 3.60
C TYR A 26 -2.45 6.67 3.63
N GLN A 27 -1.49 7.56 3.83
CA GLN A 27 -1.64 9.00 3.68
C GLN A 27 -0.61 9.47 2.66
N GLU A 28 -1.05 10.29 1.72
CA GLU A 28 -0.27 10.71 0.56
C GLU A 28 -0.35 12.24 0.41
N LEU A 29 0.82 12.85 0.24
CA LEU A 29 0.98 14.23 -0.13
C LEU A 29 1.58 14.31 -1.53
N THR A 30 0.87 14.99 -2.44
CA THR A 30 1.33 15.24 -3.81
C THR A 30 1.58 16.73 -4.03
N ILE A 31 2.79 17.06 -4.48
CA ILE A 31 3.22 18.42 -4.83
C ILE A 31 3.56 18.43 -6.31
N LYS A 32 2.77 19.19 -7.08
CA LYS A 32 2.99 19.41 -8.51
C LYS A 32 3.52 20.84 -8.70
N SER A 33 4.60 20.98 -9.44
CA SER A 33 5.15 22.27 -9.87
C SER A 33 5.38 22.25 -11.39
N THR A 34 5.31 23.42 -12.01
CA THR A 34 5.52 23.57 -13.45
C THR A 34 6.58 24.63 -13.66
N PHE A 35 7.60 24.32 -14.45
CA PHE A 35 8.67 25.22 -14.86
C PHE A 35 8.68 25.29 -16.39
N GLY A 36 8.08 26.35 -16.94
CA GLY A 36 7.86 26.46 -18.39
C GLY A 36 6.95 25.33 -18.89
N VAL A 37 7.47 24.51 -19.80
CA VAL A 37 6.78 23.33 -20.36
C VAL A 37 6.97 22.04 -19.54
N VAL A 38 7.87 22.05 -18.55
CA VAL A 38 8.19 20.87 -17.75
C VAL A 38 7.32 20.84 -16.50
N GLN A 39 6.69 19.69 -16.24
CA GLN A 39 5.96 19.43 -15.01
C GLN A 39 6.75 18.49 -14.11
N ILE A 40 6.94 18.89 -12.86
CA ILE A 40 7.57 18.08 -11.81
C ILE A 40 6.47 17.66 -10.82
N ASN A 41 6.46 16.39 -10.46
CA ASN A 41 5.48 15.83 -9.53
C ASN A 41 6.19 15.04 -8.43
N HIS A 42 6.13 15.53 -7.20
CA HIS A 42 6.61 14.85 -6.01
C HIS A 42 5.43 14.20 -5.30
N ARG A 43 5.60 12.94 -4.90
CA ARG A 43 4.61 12.20 -4.13
C ARG A 43 5.30 11.60 -2.91
N LEU A 44 4.93 12.06 -1.74
CA LEU A 44 5.35 11.52 -0.45
C LEU A 44 4.20 10.71 0.12
N ARG A 45 4.45 9.47 0.53
CA ARG A 45 3.42 8.59 1.05
C ARG A 45 3.93 7.78 2.23
N ILE A 46 3.13 7.78 3.29
CA ILE A 46 3.30 6.92 4.46
C ILE A 46 2.28 5.79 4.34
N GLU A 47 2.75 4.55 4.40
CA GLU A 47 1.92 3.33 4.31
C GLU A 47 2.15 2.44 5.52
N GLU A 48 1.05 1.89 6.03
CA GLU A 48 1.06 0.78 6.97
C GLU A 48 0.52 -0.44 6.24
N ARG A 49 1.28 -1.53 6.17
CA ARG A 49 0.89 -2.74 5.43
C ARG A 49 0.71 -3.89 6.41
N PHE A 50 -0.51 -4.40 6.50
CA PHE A 50 -0.88 -5.53 7.34
C PHE A 50 -1.12 -6.74 6.45
N PHE A 51 -0.36 -7.80 6.66
CA PHE A 51 -0.50 -9.06 5.95
C PHE A 51 -1.12 -10.08 6.89
N HIS A 52 -2.14 -10.79 6.41
CA HIS A 52 -2.81 -11.84 7.17
C HIS A 52 -2.87 -13.13 6.34
N SER A 53 -2.45 -14.25 6.93
CA SER A 53 -2.54 -15.58 6.31
C SER A 53 -3.95 -16.14 6.51
N THR A 54 -4.57 -16.64 5.43
CA THR A 54 -5.94 -17.22 5.48
C THR A 54 -5.95 -18.74 5.59
N GLU A 55 -4.79 -19.39 5.64
CA GLU A 55 -4.68 -20.85 5.79
C GLU A 55 -4.51 -21.25 7.26
N ASP A 56 -5.39 -22.13 7.75
CA ASP A 56 -5.41 -22.61 9.16
C ASP A 56 -4.13 -23.37 9.59
N ASN A 57 -3.40 -23.96 8.64
CA ASN A 57 -2.24 -24.83 8.90
C ASN A 57 -0.91 -24.28 8.38
N ALA A 58 -0.93 -23.20 7.60
CA ALA A 58 0.31 -22.53 7.21
C ALA A 58 0.75 -21.63 8.36
N ARG A 59 2.03 -21.71 8.73
CA ARG A 59 2.69 -20.84 9.72
C ARG A 59 2.06 -19.45 9.68
N LYS A 60 1.47 -19.00 10.79
CA LYS A 60 0.94 -17.63 10.97
C LYS A 60 2.02 -16.62 10.55
N ASP A 61 2.03 -16.25 9.28
CA ASP A 61 2.97 -15.28 8.68
C ASP A 61 2.30 -13.91 8.61
N ASP A 62 1.59 -13.58 9.68
CA ASP A 62 1.02 -12.26 9.88
C ASP A 62 2.18 -11.30 10.07
N ARG A 63 2.24 -10.28 9.22
CA ARG A 63 3.36 -9.35 9.16
C ARG A 63 2.87 -7.93 9.09
N PHE A 64 3.61 -7.05 9.74
CA PHE A 64 3.46 -5.61 9.63
C PHE A 64 4.66 -5.02 8.90
N ASN A 65 4.40 -4.08 8.01
CA ASN A 65 5.45 -3.31 7.33
C ASN A 65 5.05 -1.84 7.26
N PHE A 66 5.84 -0.99 7.92
CA PHE A 66 5.76 0.46 7.80
C PHE A 66 6.66 0.92 6.65
N ARG A 67 6.10 1.64 5.68
CA ARG A 67 6.82 2.07 4.48
C ARG A 67 6.66 3.56 4.22
N PHE A 68 7.79 4.22 4.03
CA PHE A 68 7.88 5.58 3.48
C PHE A 68 8.30 5.50 2.02
N ARG A 69 7.62 6.21 1.11
CA ARG A 69 7.96 6.27 -0.32
C ARG A 69 7.60 7.57 -0.99
#